data_AF-A0A848F1L6-F1
#
_entry.id   AF-A0A848F1L6-F1
#
_cell.length_a   1.000
_cell.length_b   1.000
_cell.length_c   1.000
_cell.angle_alpha   90.00
_cell.angle_beta   90.00
_cell.angle_gamma   90.00
#
_symmetry.space_group_name_H-M   'P 1'
#
loop_
_entity.id
_entity.type
_entity.pdbx_description
1 polymer ?
#
loop_
_entity_poly.entity_id
_entity_poly.type
_entity_poly.pdbx_seq_one_letter_code
_entity_poly.pdbx_strand_id
1 'polypeptide(L)'
;MALSKKWLDTVERGIEDVRWDGYDKAIQTEIAAYNARLSRTPGYQQVEWPIFKAMLWTESGGPDNPSWNARVMQIGNPGDPAYDVLRQGQEGSALVMPEDLKILLRASANIDKPEVNLRAGIAYLFTRMALYRMESVTAPGAALQTYKVQLGDSFSSIAKKLQTTVALLEKLNAVKPQALKPGMELKYQKASMQQVISGWRPFRSAMIADRYNGGGDPDYATKLDHVRLNLFPKLKRS
;
A
#
# COMPACT_ATOMS: atom_id res chain seq x y z
N MET A 1 24.88 5.06 -13.00
CA MET A 1 26.20 4.41 -12.89
C MET A 1 26.15 3.08 -13.63
N ALA A 2 27.29 2.46 -13.93
CA ALA A 2 27.29 1.12 -14.54
C ALA A 2 26.98 0.08 -13.46
N LEU A 3 26.05 -0.84 -13.75
CA LEU A 3 25.72 -1.93 -12.84
C LEU A 3 26.94 -2.82 -12.59
N SER A 4 27.11 -3.29 -11.35
CA SER A 4 28.27 -4.11 -11.00
C SER A 4 28.27 -5.41 -11.82
N LYS A 5 29.44 -5.78 -12.36
CA LYS A 5 29.62 -7.01 -13.15
C LYS A 5 29.17 -8.26 -12.39
N LYS A 6 29.57 -8.38 -11.11
CA LYS A 6 29.17 -9.51 -10.25
C LYS A 6 27.65 -9.68 -10.15
N TRP A 7 26.92 -8.57 -10.00
CA TRP A 7 25.46 -8.61 -9.93
C TRP A 7 24.85 -9.01 -11.27
N LEU A 8 25.34 -8.45 -12.39
CA LEU A 8 24.93 -8.82 -13.75
C LEU A 8 25.13 -10.31 -14.00
N ASP A 9 26.35 -10.81 -13.76
CA ASP A 9 26.70 -12.23 -13.92
C ASP A 9 25.77 -13.14 -13.09
N THR A 10 25.26 -12.66 -11.95
CA THR A 10 24.33 -13.43 -11.10
C THR A 10 22.93 -13.47 -11.70
N VAL A 11 22.36 -12.29 -12.02
CA VAL A 11 20.96 -12.16 -12.44
C VAL A 11 20.71 -12.64 -13.87
N GLU A 12 21.72 -12.54 -14.75
CA GLU A 12 21.63 -13.01 -16.13
C GLU A 12 21.51 -14.54 -16.23
N ARG A 13 21.95 -15.30 -15.22
CA ARG A 13 21.70 -16.75 -15.15
C ARG A 13 20.21 -17.10 -15.17
N GLY A 14 19.35 -16.20 -14.69
CA GLY A 14 17.89 -16.38 -14.71
C GLY A 14 17.27 -16.43 -16.10
N ILE A 15 17.99 -15.98 -17.15
CA ILE A 15 17.54 -16.10 -18.54
C ILE A 15 17.24 -17.56 -18.89
N GLU A 16 18.13 -18.48 -18.49
CA GLU A 16 18.05 -19.90 -18.84
C GLU A 16 17.56 -20.77 -17.67
N ASP A 17 17.70 -20.29 -16.43
CA ASP A 17 17.31 -21.05 -15.23
C ASP A 17 15.84 -20.79 -14.84
N VAL A 18 14.97 -21.79 -15.10
CA VAL A 18 13.54 -21.73 -14.80
C VAL A 18 13.23 -21.58 -13.30
N ARG A 19 14.17 -21.91 -12.39
CA ARG A 19 13.96 -21.77 -10.94
C ARG A 19 13.69 -20.31 -10.54
N TRP A 20 14.17 -19.34 -11.32
CA TRP A 20 13.91 -17.92 -11.11
C TRP A 20 12.45 -17.49 -11.34
N ASP A 21 11.61 -18.39 -11.86
CA ASP A 21 10.18 -18.18 -12.05
C ASP A 21 9.34 -18.81 -10.93
N GLY A 22 9.98 -19.37 -9.90
CA GLY A 22 9.31 -20.15 -8.84
C GLY A 22 8.19 -19.39 -8.11
N TYR A 23 8.22 -18.06 -8.12
CA TYR A 23 7.20 -17.21 -7.50
C TYR A 23 6.20 -16.57 -8.48
N ASP A 24 6.31 -16.82 -9.79
CA ASP A 24 5.49 -16.14 -10.81
C ASP A 24 3.99 -16.29 -10.53
N LYS A 25 3.53 -17.52 -10.27
CA LYS A 25 2.11 -17.78 -9.97
C LYS A 25 1.65 -17.05 -8.70
N ALA A 26 2.48 -17.01 -7.67
CA ALA A 26 2.16 -16.33 -6.42
C ALA A 26 2.07 -14.82 -6.63
N ILE A 27 3.04 -14.23 -7.34
CA ILE A 27 3.04 -12.81 -7.69
C ILE A 27 1.83 -12.48 -8.56
N GLN A 28 1.56 -13.22 -9.63
CA GLN A 28 0.41 -13.00 -10.52
C GLN A 28 -0.91 -13.03 -9.74
N THR A 29 -1.08 -14.02 -8.85
CA THR A 29 -2.29 -14.16 -8.03
C THR A 29 -2.46 -12.97 -7.08
N GLU A 30 -1.39 -12.59 -6.36
CA GLU A 30 -1.44 -11.48 -5.41
C GLU A 30 -1.74 -10.16 -6.14
N ILE A 31 -1.04 -9.87 -7.25
CA ILE A 31 -1.24 -8.62 -8.00
C ILE A 31 -2.61 -8.54 -8.65
N ALA A 32 -3.16 -9.66 -9.15
CA ALA A 32 -4.53 -9.72 -9.63
C ALA A 32 -5.53 -9.37 -8.51
N ALA A 33 -5.31 -9.88 -7.29
CA ALA A 33 -6.16 -9.57 -6.14
C ALA A 33 -6.08 -8.09 -5.72
N TYR A 34 -4.88 -7.48 -5.74
CA TYR A 34 -4.71 -6.04 -5.51
C TYR A 34 -5.43 -5.21 -6.59
N ASN A 35 -5.22 -5.53 -7.87
CA ASN A 35 -5.86 -4.85 -8.98
C ASN A 35 -7.39 -4.90 -8.89
N ALA A 36 -7.96 -6.06 -8.55
CA ALA A 36 -9.40 -6.20 -8.36
C ALA A 36 -9.91 -5.34 -7.20
N ARG A 37 -9.30 -5.46 -6.01
CA ARG A 37 -9.74 -4.79 -4.78
C ARG A 37 -9.59 -3.26 -4.84
N LEU A 38 -8.51 -2.77 -5.44
CA LEU A 38 -8.16 -1.36 -5.45
C LEU A 38 -8.67 -0.60 -6.69
N SER A 39 -9.25 -1.31 -7.67
CA SER A 39 -9.77 -0.74 -8.93
C SER A 39 -10.69 0.47 -8.77
N ARG A 40 -11.45 0.54 -7.67
CA ARG A 40 -12.40 1.63 -7.39
C ARG A 40 -11.82 2.77 -6.55
N THR A 41 -10.56 2.66 -6.13
CA THR A 41 -9.92 3.74 -5.38
C THR A 41 -9.52 4.88 -6.32
N PRO A 42 -9.59 6.15 -5.87
CA PRO A 42 -9.30 7.30 -6.73
C PRO A 42 -7.92 7.20 -7.40
N GLY A 43 -7.88 7.39 -8.72
CA GLY A 43 -6.63 7.43 -9.49
C GLY A 43 -5.87 6.10 -9.58
N TYR A 44 -6.46 4.97 -9.19
CA TYR A 44 -5.81 3.67 -9.35
C TYR A 44 -5.69 3.30 -10.83
N GLN A 45 -4.52 2.77 -11.19
CA GLN A 45 -4.27 2.14 -12.48
C GLN A 45 -3.80 0.71 -12.22
N GLN A 46 -4.17 -0.21 -13.11
CA GLN A 46 -3.74 -1.60 -12.97
C GLN A 46 -2.21 -1.68 -13.01
N VAL A 47 -1.65 -2.39 -12.04
CA VAL A 47 -0.21 -2.59 -11.90
C VAL A 47 0.16 -3.94 -12.51
N GLU A 48 1.26 -3.98 -13.24
CA GLU A 48 1.73 -5.18 -13.91
C GLU A 48 2.58 -6.05 -12.98
N TRP A 49 2.26 -7.35 -12.90
CA TRP A 49 2.99 -8.31 -12.07
C TRP A 49 4.50 -8.44 -12.37
N PRO A 50 5.03 -8.21 -13.59
CA PRO A 50 6.47 -8.27 -13.85
C PRO A 50 7.28 -7.23 -13.07
N ILE A 51 6.66 -6.11 -12.62
CA ILE A 51 7.35 -5.14 -11.75
C ILE A 51 7.80 -5.83 -10.46
N PHE A 52 6.93 -6.64 -9.87
CA PHE A 52 7.20 -7.34 -8.62
C PHE A 52 8.10 -8.55 -8.82
N LYS A 53 8.03 -9.24 -9.98
CA LYS A 53 9.04 -10.24 -10.36
C LYS A 53 10.43 -9.61 -10.43
N ALA A 54 10.56 -8.42 -11.04
CA ALA A 54 11.84 -7.72 -11.14
C ALA A 54 12.37 -7.27 -9.77
N MET A 55 11.50 -6.80 -8.87
CA MET A 55 11.87 -6.54 -7.48
C MET A 55 12.37 -7.82 -6.81
N LEU A 56 11.61 -8.91 -6.87
CA LEU A 56 12.00 -10.19 -6.28
C LEU A 56 13.39 -10.66 -6.76
N TRP A 57 13.67 -10.57 -8.06
CA TRP A 57 14.99 -10.90 -8.61
C TRP A 57 16.09 -9.98 -8.05
N THR A 58 15.79 -8.69 -7.90
CA THR A 58 16.72 -7.68 -7.39
C THR A 58 17.01 -7.85 -5.90
N GLU A 59 15.99 -8.16 -5.09
CA GLU A 59 16.04 -8.32 -3.63
C GLU A 59 16.71 -9.63 -3.20
N SER A 60 16.33 -10.73 -3.83
CA SER A 60 16.79 -12.07 -3.43
C SER A 60 18.14 -12.43 -4.05
N GLY A 61 18.45 -11.91 -5.25
CA GLY A 61 19.59 -12.37 -6.03
C GLY A 61 19.44 -13.80 -6.57
N GLY A 62 18.23 -14.37 -6.57
CA GLY A 62 17.93 -15.63 -7.24
C GLY A 62 17.95 -16.89 -6.36
N PRO A 63 17.62 -18.05 -6.94
CA PRO A 63 17.35 -19.31 -6.24
C PRO A 63 18.54 -19.92 -5.50
N ASP A 64 19.77 -19.54 -5.87
CA ASP A 64 20.98 -20.01 -5.19
C ASP A 64 21.31 -19.16 -3.93
N ASN A 65 20.61 -18.03 -3.73
CA ASN A 65 20.77 -17.20 -2.55
C ASN A 65 19.85 -17.71 -1.42
N PRO A 66 20.34 -17.86 -0.17
CA PRO A 66 19.51 -18.32 0.95
C PRO A 66 18.23 -17.51 1.17
N SER A 67 18.24 -16.20 0.88
CA SER A 67 17.06 -15.34 1.01
C SER A 67 15.91 -15.75 0.11
N TRP A 68 16.17 -16.42 -1.03
CA TRP A 68 15.13 -16.94 -1.92
C TRP A 68 14.16 -17.90 -1.23
N ASN A 69 14.67 -18.68 -0.27
CA ASN A 69 13.87 -19.65 0.49
C ASN A 69 13.48 -19.11 1.87
N ALA A 70 13.72 -17.81 2.13
CA ALA A 70 13.40 -17.16 3.38
C ALA A 70 12.87 -15.74 3.15
N ARG A 71 13.66 -14.71 3.41
CA ARG A 71 13.27 -13.31 3.20
C ARG A 71 13.42 -12.86 1.74
N VAL A 72 12.59 -13.41 0.86
CA VAL A 72 12.71 -13.26 -0.60
C VAL A 72 12.56 -11.80 -1.10
N MET A 73 11.89 -10.95 -0.33
CA MET A 73 11.77 -9.50 -0.54
C MET A 73 12.52 -8.68 0.53
N GLN A 74 13.42 -9.32 1.29
CA GLN A 74 14.25 -8.71 2.34
C GLN A 74 13.51 -8.01 3.49
N ILE A 75 12.18 -8.18 3.59
CA ILE A 75 11.38 -7.60 4.68
C ILE A 75 11.72 -8.26 6.01
N GLY A 76 11.84 -7.46 7.08
CA GLY A 76 12.13 -7.90 8.44
C GLY A 76 13.62 -7.99 8.79
N ASN A 77 14.51 -7.56 7.90
CA ASN A 77 15.94 -7.41 8.21
C ASN A 77 16.18 -6.35 9.28
N PRO A 78 17.28 -6.45 10.07
CA PRO A 78 17.60 -5.41 11.05
C PRO A 78 17.65 -4.02 10.41
N GLY A 79 16.87 -3.08 10.95
CA GLY A 79 16.74 -1.73 10.41
C GLY A 79 15.68 -1.54 9.32
N ASP A 80 15.02 -2.61 8.86
CA ASP A 80 13.87 -2.51 7.95
C ASP A 80 12.60 -2.07 8.70
N PRO A 81 11.99 -0.91 8.35
CA PRO A 81 10.75 -0.47 8.97
C PRO A 81 9.51 -1.23 8.46
N ALA A 82 9.60 -1.89 7.29
CA ALA A 82 8.43 -2.40 6.59
C ALA A 82 7.63 -3.42 7.39
N TYR A 83 8.31 -4.36 8.05
CA TYR A 83 7.62 -5.39 8.85
C TYR A 83 6.77 -4.77 9.96
N ASP A 84 7.30 -3.80 10.69
CA ASP A 84 6.56 -3.14 11.78
C ASP A 84 5.43 -2.25 11.25
N VAL A 85 5.66 -1.52 10.15
CA VAL A 85 4.62 -0.71 9.49
C VAL A 85 3.42 -1.57 9.10
N LEU A 86 3.66 -2.74 8.51
CA LEU A 86 2.60 -3.67 8.13
C LEU A 86 1.94 -4.28 9.37
N ARG A 87 2.73 -4.87 10.28
CA ARG A 87 2.21 -5.55 11.47
C ARG A 87 1.32 -4.65 12.32
N GLN A 88 1.70 -3.38 12.46
CA GLN A 88 0.98 -2.41 13.28
C GLN A 88 -0.12 -1.66 12.50
N GLY A 89 -0.22 -1.84 11.18
CA GLY A 89 -1.19 -1.13 10.35
C GLY A 89 -0.89 0.36 10.20
N GLN A 90 0.37 0.77 10.37
CA GLN A 90 0.82 2.16 10.32
C GLN A 90 0.94 2.68 8.89
N GLU A 91 1.13 4.00 8.74
CA GLU A 91 1.34 4.66 7.45
C GLU A 91 0.23 4.38 6.42
N GLY A 92 -0.98 4.06 6.88
CA GLY A 92 -2.11 3.69 6.02
C GLY A 92 -2.03 2.27 5.44
N SER A 93 -1.09 1.45 5.88
CA SER A 93 -0.93 0.06 5.41
C SER A 93 -2.18 -0.78 5.67
N ALA A 94 -2.92 -0.51 6.75
CA ALA A 94 -4.17 -1.21 7.06
C ALA A 94 -5.29 -1.00 6.02
N LEU A 95 -5.25 0.09 5.23
CA LEU A 95 -6.19 0.34 4.14
C LEU A 95 -5.81 -0.40 2.86
N VAL A 96 -4.53 -0.72 2.73
CA VAL A 96 -3.92 -1.24 1.51
C VAL A 96 -3.73 -2.74 1.57
N MET A 97 -3.40 -3.30 2.72
CA MET A 97 -3.08 -4.72 2.87
C MET A 97 -4.32 -5.63 2.73
N PRO A 98 -4.18 -6.84 2.14
CA PRO A 98 -5.18 -7.89 2.22
C PRO A 98 -5.51 -8.24 3.67
N GLU A 99 -6.78 -8.47 3.97
CA GLU A 99 -7.22 -8.67 5.36
C GLU A 99 -6.62 -9.95 5.96
N ASP A 100 -6.47 -11.01 5.17
CA ASP A 100 -5.86 -12.27 5.60
C ASP A 100 -4.37 -12.09 5.95
N LEU A 101 -3.61 -11.33 5.14
CA LEU A 101 -2.22 -11.00 5.43
C LEU A 101 -2.11 -10.13 6.69
N LYS A 102 -3.01 -9.16 6.86
CA LYS A 102 -3.05 -8.30 8.05
C LYS A 102 -3.29 -9.10 9.33
N ILE A 103 -4.23 -10.05 9.31
CA ILE A 103 -4.47 -10.97 10.43
C ILE A 103 -3.20 -11.80 10.70
N LEU A 104 -2.61 -12.36 9.66
CA LEU A 104 -1.42 -13.19 9.74
C LEU A 104 -0.23 -12.44 10.37
N LEU A 105 0.08 -11.23 9.91
CA LEU A 105 1.20 -10.45 10.44
C LEU A 105 0.95 -9.98 11.88
N ARG A 106 -0.28 -9.59 12.24
CA ARG A 106 -0.64 -9.22 13.62
C ARG A 106 -0.50 -10.37 14.60
N ALA A 107 -0.78 -11.59 14.16
CA ALA A 107 -0.55 -12.81 14.92
C ALA A 107 0.94 -13.20 15.01
N SER A 108 1.86 -12.30 14.62
CA SER A 108 3.31 -12.52 14.62
C SER A 108 3.72 -13.72 13.77
N ALA A 109 3.12 -13.86 12.58
CA ALA A 109 3.56 -14.85 11.62
C ALA A 109 5.06 -14.73 11.35
N ASN A 110 5.69 -15.89 11.12
CA ASN A 110 7.09 -15.96 10.80
C ASN A 110 7.36 -15.29 9.44
N ILE A 111 7.92 -14.07 9.49
CA ILE A 111 8.27 -13.25 8.32
C ILE A 111 9.39 -13.87 7.47
N ASP A 112 10.08 -14.88 8.01
CA ASP A 112 11.11 -15.63 7.30
C ASP A 112 10.52 -16.71 6.38
N LYS A 113 9.21 -16.95 6.39
CA LYS A 113 8.57 -17.79 5.37
C LYS A 113 8.49 -17.02 4.05
N PRO A 114 8.98 -17.56 2.92
CA PRO A 114 9.08 -16.80 1.68
C PRO A 114 7.73 -16.34 1.12
N GLU A 115 6.66 -17.11 1.30
CA GLU A 115 5.32 -16.70 0.86
C GLU A 115 4.81 -15.51 1.67
N VAL A 116 5.08 -15.49 2.99
CA VAL A 116 4.72 -14.37 3.86
C VAL A 116 5.56 -13.15 3.51
N ASN A 117 6.86 -13.34 3.31
CA ASN A 117 7.79 -12.28 2.96
C ASN A 117 7.48 -11.64 1.60
N LEU A 118 7.14 -12.45 0.60
CA LEU A 118 6.70 -11.99 -0.72
C LEU A 118 5.47 -11.09 -0.61
N ARG A 119 4.42 -11.57 0.07
CA ARG A 119 3.17 -10.83 0.25
C ARG A 119 3.38 -9.55 1.06
N ALA A 120 4.25 -9.60 2.08
CA ALA A 120 4.64 -8.43 2.85
C ALA A 120 5.39 -7.39 1.97
N GLY A 121 6.35 -7.81 1.15
CA GLY A 121 7.06 -6.93 0.22
C GLY A 121 6.11 -6.24 -0.77
N ILE A 122 5.16 -7.00 -1.34
CA ILE A 122 4.10 -6.45 -2.21
C ILE A 122 3.25 -5.44 -1.43
N ALA A 123 2.74 -5.80 -0.25
CA ALA A 123 1.91 -4.92 0.58
C ALA A 123 2.62 -3.63 0.99
N TYR A 124 3.91 -3.73 1.32
CA TYR A 124 4.70 -2.57 1.65
C TYR A 124 4.87 -1.65 0.44
N LEU A 125 5.14 -2.19 -0.74
CA LEU A 125 5.21 -1.37 -1.95
C LEU A 125 3.90 -0.61 -2.20
N PHE A 126 2.75 -1.29 -2.15
CA PHE A 126 1.47 -0.60 -2.32
C PHE A 126 1.25 0.46 -1.22
N THR A 127 1.64 0.19 0.02
CA THR A 127 1.56 1.18 1.11
C THR A 127 2.37 2.42 0.78
N ARG A 128 3.58 2.25 0.24
CA ARG A 128 4.46 3.35 -0.15
C ARG A 128 4.01 4.09 -1.41
N MET A 129 3.22 3.45 -2.27
CA MET A 129 2.66 4.06 -3.48
C MET A 129 1.31 4.76 -3.24
N ALA A 130 0.56 4.39 -2.20
CA ALA A 130 -0.70 5.03 -1.87
C ALA A 130 -0.49 6.46 -1.37
N LEU A 131 -1.39 7.36 -1.77
CA LEU A 131 -1.51 8.70 -1.21
C LEU A 131 -2.69 8.71 -0.25
N TYR A 132 -2.54 9.30 0.93
CA TYR A 132 -3.58 9.33 1.94
C TYR A 132 -4.00 10.74 2.31
N ARG A 133 -5.26 10.89 2.72
CA ARG A 133 -5.77 12.09 3.36
C ARG A 133 -6.82 11.75 4.41
N MET A 134 -7.10 12.69 5.30
CA MET A 134 -8.20 12.57 6.27
C MET A 134 -9.49 13.08 5.62
N GLU A 135 -10.55 12.28 5.66
CA GLU A 135 -11.87 12.65 5.16
C GLU A 135 -12.96 12.32 6.17
N SER A 136 -14.06 13.06 6.11
CA SER A 136 -15.27 12.69 6.81
C SER A 136 -15.98 11.57 6.05
N VAL A 137 -15.98 10.38 6.63
CA VAL A 137 -16.65 9.19 6.08
C VAL A 137 -17.93 8.93 6.87
N THR A 138 -19.07 8.87 6.18
CA THR A 138 -20.35 8.49 6.78
C THR A 138 -20.34 7.02 7.18
N ALA A 139 -20.89 6.71 8.35
CA ALA A 139 -21.03 5.32 8.79
C ALA A 139 -21.95 4.54 7.81
N PRO A 140 -21.69 3.25 7.56
CA PRO A 140 -22.56 2.43 6.73
C PRO A 140 -24.03 2.49 7.21
N GLY A 141 -24.95 2.78 6.29
CA GLY A 141 -26.38 2.89 6.61
C GLY A 141 -26.77 4.12 7.44
N ALA A 142 -25.89 5.11 7.64
CA ALA A 142 -26.23 6.31 8.41
C ALA A 142 -27.37 7.10 7.75
N ALA A 143 -28.54 7.13 8.40
CA ALA A 143 -29.69 7.92 7.96
C ALA A 143 -29.48 9.42 8.21
N LEU A 144 -30.02 10.25 7.32
CA LEU A 144 -30.07 11.70 7.47
C LEU A 144 -31.04 12.07 8.60
N GLN A 145 -30.55 12.84 9.57
CA GLN A 145 -31.30 13.28 10.74
C GLN A 145 -31.19 14.80 10.91
N THR A 146 -32.04 15.38 11.75
CA THR A 146 -32.00 16.80 12.09
C THR A 146 -31.73 17.01 13.57
N TYR A 147 -31.04 18.10 13.89
CA TYR A 147 -30.77 18.53 15.25
C TYR A 147 -31.04 20.02 15.39
N LYS A 148 -31.84 20.38 16.40
CA LYS A 148 -32.09 21.78 16.74
C LYS A 148 -30.99 22.29 17.67
N VAL A 149 -30.25 23.28 17.20
CA VAL A 149 -29.10 23.87 17.89
C VAL A 149 -29.53 24.50 19.20
N GLN A 150 -28.81 24.19 20.28
CA GLN A 150 -29.09 24.68 21.63
C GLN A 150 -28.21 25.89 21.98
N LEU A 151 -28.61 26.66 22.99
CA LEU A 151 -27.77 27.75 23.50
C LEU A 151 -26.44 27.17 24.02
N GLY A 152 -25.32 27.72 23.57
CA GLY A 152 -23.98 27.24 23.92
C GLY A 152 -23.41 26.14 23.03
N ASP A 153 -24.18 25.64 22.05
CA ASP A 153 -23.64 24.70 21.07
C ASP A 153 -22.61 25.35 20.14
N SER A 154 -21.65 24.54 19.72
CA SER A 154 -20.72 24.79 18.62
C SER A 154 -20.76 23.60 17.66
N PHE A 155 -20.26 23.75 16.43
CA PHE A 155 -20.14 22.59 15.53
C PHE A 155 -19.30 21.47 16.15
N SER A 156 -18.25 21.80 16.92
CA SER A 156 -17.43 20.81 17.60
C SER A 156 -18.20 20.06 18.70
N SER A 157 -18.98 20.76 19.53
CA SER A 157 -19.79 20.10 20.58
C SER A 157 -20.91 19.26 19.98
N ILE A 158 -21.57 19.76 18.94
CA ILE A 158 -22.62 19.04 18.20
C ILE A 158 -22.03 17.80 17.51
N ALA A 159 -20.91 17.95 16.78
CA ALA A 159 -20.26 16.84 16.09
C ALA A 159 -19.90 15.70 17.05
N LYS A 160 -19.34 16.04 18.21
CA LYS A 160 -19.06 15.08 19.29
C LYS A 160 -20.33 14.42 19.83
N LYS A 161 -21.36 15.21 20.14
CA LYS A 161 -22.65 14.74 20.69
C LYS A 161 -23.36 13.79 19.73
N LEU A 162 -23.32 14.08 18.43
CA LEU A 162 -24.07 13.37 17.39
C LEU A 162 -23.24 12.31 16.65
N GLN A 163 -21.98 12.11 17.03
CA GLN A 163 -21.05 11.19 16.36
C GLN A 163 -20.94 11.47 14.85
N THR A 164 -20.76 12.74 14.51
CA THR A 164 -20.53 13.22 13.14
C THR A 164 -19.24 14.04 13.08
N THR A 165 -18.96 14.70 11.96
CA THR A 165 -17.81 15.58 11.81
C THR A 165 -18.24 17.01 11.52
N VAL A 166 -17.40 17.98 11.91
CA VAL A 166 -17.58 19.39 11.56
C VAL A 166 -17.69 19.56 10.04
N ALA A 167 -16.79 18.91 9.28
CA ALA A 167 -16.79 18.98 7.82
C ALA A 167 -18.10 18.49 7.19
N LEU A 168 -18.72 17.44 7.75
CA LEU A 168 -20.01 16.96 7.25
C LEU A 168 -21.16 17.89 7.63
N LEU A 169 -21.15 18.46 8.84
CA LEU A 169 -22.13 19.47 9.25
C LEU A 169 -22.09 20.69 8.31
N GLU A 170 -20.89 21.21 8.01
CA GLU A 170 -20.71 22.31 7.05
C GLU A 170 -21.27 21.94 5.68
N LYS A 171 -20.90 20.77 5.16
CA LYS A 171 -21.31 20.29 3.84
C LYS A 171 -22.83 20.13 3.71
N LEU A 172 -23.49 19.52 4.70
CA LEU A 172 -24.93 19.22 4.63
C LEU A 172 -25.81 20.44 4.84
N ASN A 173 -25.29 21.49 5.49
CA ASN A 173 -26.08 22.65 5.88
C ASN A 173 -25.69 23.94 5.13
N ALA A 174 -24.56 23.95 4.41
CA ALA A 174 -23.98 25.14 3.81
C ALA A 174 -23.79 26.29 4.82
N VAL A 175 -23.52 25.94 6.09
CA VAL A 175 -23.33 26.87 7.21
C VAL A 175 -21.92 26.70 7.76
N LYS A 176 -21.20 27.80 7.90
CA LYS A 176 -19.88 27.81 8.55
C LYS A 176 -20.05 27.83 10.09
N PRO A 177 -19.10 27.27 10.88
CA PRO A 177 -19.19 27.20 12.34
C PRO A 177 -19.49 28.54 13.02
N GLN A 178 -18.99 29.64 12.47
CA GLN A 178 -19.15 30.99 13.02
C GLN A 178 -20.55 31.57 12.80
N ALA A 179 -21.32 31.01 11.86
CA ALA A 179 -22.68 31.43 11.55
C ALA A 179 -23.75 30.61 12.32
N LEU A 180 -23.33 29.69 13.18
CA LEU A 180 -24.22 28.87 13.99
C LEU A 180 -24.99 29.72 15.00
N LYS A 181 -26.32 29.54 15.06
CA LYS A 181 -27.20 30.23 16.00
C LYS A 181 -28.11 29.23 16.72
N PRO A 182 -28.42 29.47 18.00
CA PRO A 182 -29.44 28.70 18.71
C PRO A 182 -30.77 28.70 17.94
N GLY A 183 -31.45 27.55 17.94
CA GLY A 183 -32.72 27.34 17.27
C GLY A 183 -32.62 26.91 15.80
N MET A 184 -31.44 27.01 15.15
CA MET A 184 -31.24 26.49 13.80
C MET A 184 -31.43 24.96 13.77
N GLU A 185 -32.02 24.45 12.69
CA GLU A 185 -32.05 23.01 12.44
C GLU A 185 -30.89 22.62 11.53
N LEU A 186 -30.02 21.73 12.01
CA LEU A 186 -28.92 21.17 11.24
C LEU A 186 -29.24 19.74 10.82
N LYS A 187 -29.02 19.45 9.54
CA LYS A 187 -28.96 18.11 8.98
C LYS A 187 -27.63 17.46 9.32
N TYR A 188 -27.65 16.20 9.73
CA TYR A 188 -26.45 15.43 10.00
C TYR A 188 -26.62 13.94 9.67
N GLN A 189 -25.50 13.25 9.51
CA GLN A 189 -25.41 11.79 9.50
C GLN A 189 -24.26 11.38 10.41
N LYS A 190 -24.33 10.18 10.99
CA LYS A 190 -23.18 9.63 11.73
C LYS A 190 -21.99 9.49 10.79
N ALA A 191 -20.85 10.01 11.21
CA ALA A 191 -19.62 10.04 10.42
C ALA A 191 -18.41 10.20 11.35
N SER A 192 -17.25 9.79 10.86
CA SER A 192 -15.99 10.03 11.55
C SER A 192 -14.92 10.48 10.56
N MET A 193 -13.93 11.22 11.07
CA MET A 193 -12.73 11.50 10.30
C MET A 193 -11.92 10.20 10.19
N GLN A 194 -11.73 9.72 8.97
CA GLN A 194 -10.97 8.50 8.68
C GLN A 194 -9.88 8.82 7.66
N GLN A 195 -8.76 8.12 7.77
CA GLN A 195 -7.77 8.11 6.71
C GLN A 195 -8.35 7.32 5.52
N VAL A 196 -8.22 7.87 4.32
CA VAL A 196 -8.67 7.21 3.08
C VAL A 196 -7.56 7.24 2.03
N ILE A 197 -7.64 6.31 1.07
CA ILE A 197 -6.80 6.34 -0.13
C ILE A 197 -7.31 7.45 -1.04
N SER A 198 -6.44 8.43 -1.28
CA SER A 198 -6.74 9.64 -2.05
C SER A 198 -6.19 9.62 -3.47
N GLY A 199 -5.30 8.69 -3.77
CA GLY A 199 -4.56 8.63 -5.02
C GLY A 199 -3.44 7.60 -4.96
N TRP A 200 -2.72 7.47 -6.07
CA TRP A 200 -1.60 6.55 -6.21
C TRP A 200 -0.44 7.22 -6.93
N ARG A 201 0.77 6.91 -6.47
CA ARG A 201 2.00 7.20 -7.18
C ARG A 201 2.17 6.20 -8.33
N PRO A 202 2.87 6.58 -9.41
CA PRO A 202 3.13 5.66 -10.51
C PRO A 202 4.12 4.57 -10.08
N PHE A 203 3.84 3.32 -10.43
CA PHE A 203 4.71 2.16 -10.19
C PHE A 203 5.85 2.11 -11.23
N ARG A 204 6.69 3.15 -11.25
CA ARG A 204 7.87 3.25 -12.12
C ARG A 204 9.13 3.01 -11.30
N SER A 205 10.16 2.43 -11.91
CA SER A 205 11.41 2.04 -11.24
C SER A 205 12.02 3.14 -10.39
N ALA A 206 12.05 4.39 -10.86
CA ALA A 206 12.54 5.54 -10.07
C ALA A 206 11.70 5.82 -8.81
N MET A 207 10.37 5.73 -8.90
CA MET A 207 9.48 5.93 -7.75
C MET A 207 9.58 4.77 -6.76
N ILE A 208 9.73 3.54 -7.26
CA ILE A 208 9.96 2.36 -6.44
C ILE A 208 11.30 2.48 -5.71
N ALA A 209 12.36 2.93 -6.38
CA ALA A 209 13.65 3.14 -5.73
C ALA A 209 13.60 4.20 -4.62
N ASP A 210 12.92 5.34 -4.86
CA ASP A 210 12.74 6.42 -3.88
C ASP A 210 11.94 5.95 -2.65
N ARG A 211 10.91 5.12 -2.87
CA ARG A 211 9.92 4.82 -1.84
C ARG A 211 10.00 3.43 -1.23
N TYR A 212 10.51 2.43 -1.93
CA TYR A 212 10.64 1.08 -1.37
C TYR A 212 12.04 0.86 -0.82
N ASN A 213 13.06 1.07 -1.67
CA ASN A 213 14.47 0.95 -1.30
C ASN A 213 14.95 2.07 -0.36
N GLY A 214 14.29 3.24 -0.35
CA GLY A 214 14.52 4.29 0.63
C GLY A 214 15.93 4.90 0.59
N GLY A 215 16.62 4.79 -0.56
CA GLY A 215 17.99 5.27 -0.74
C GLY A 215 19.10 4.28 -0.34
N GLY A 216 18.77 3.01 -0.04
CA GLY A 216 19.76 1.97 0.29
C GLY A 216 20.70 1.66 -0.86
N ASP A 217 20.18 1.08 -1.95
CA ASP A 217 20.92 0.86 -3.19
C ASP A 217 20.71 2.02 -4.17
N PRO A 218 21.77 2.80 -4.52
CA PRO A 218 21.64 3.91 -5.46
C PRO A 218 21.33 3.45 -6.90
N ASP A 219 21.61 2.20 -7.25
CA ASP A 219 21.39 1.64 -8.58
C ASP A 219 20.05 0.89 -8.69
N TYR A 220 19.22 0.90 -7.66
CA TYR A 220 17.99 0.09 -7.57
C TYR A 220 17.06 0.29 -8.77
N ALA A 221 16.79 1.54 -9.17
CA ALA A 221 15.95 1.83 -10.33
C ALA A 221 16.54 1.23 -11.63
N THR A 222 17.86 1.38 -11.81
CA THR A 222 18.58 0.84 -12.97
C THR A 222 18.54 -0.69 -13.00
N LYS A 223 18.63 -1.34 -11.83
CA LYS A 223 18.51 -2.80 -11.68
C LYS A 223 17.11 -3.28 -12.07
N LEU A 224 16.06 -2.63 -11.58
CA LEU A 224 14.68 -2.97 -11.95
C LEU A 224 14.43 -2.84 -13.45
N ASP A 225 14.88 -1.74 -14.05
CA ASP A 225 14.74 -1.53 -15.50
C ASP A 225 15.55 -2.55 -16.28
N HIS A 226 16.77 -2.88 -15.84
CA HIS A 226 17.57 -3.91 -16.49
C HIS A 226 16.88 -5.28 -16.45
N VAL A 227 16.42 -5.74 -15.28
CA VAL A 227 15.72 -7.03 -15.16
C VAL A 227 14.46 -7.04 -16.02
N ARG A 228 13.61 -6.02 -15.90
CA ARG A 228 12.29 -6.01 -16.54
C ARG A 228 12.35 -5.77 -18.04
N LEU A 229 13.18 -4.83 -18.49
CA LEU A 229 13.20 -4.38 -19.89
C LEU A 229 14.25 -5.09 -20.73
N ASN A 230 15.34 -5.58 -20.12
CA ASN A 230 16.42 -6.22 -20.88
C ASN A 230 16.47 -7.74 -20.71
N LEU A 231 16.18 -8.27 -19.51
CA LEU A 231 16.27 -9.71 -19.24
C LEU A 231 14.96 -10.45 -19.51
N PHE A 232 13.83 -9.95 -19.02
CA PHE A 232 12.55 -10.64 -19.20
C PHE A 232 12.17 -10.94 -20.65
N PRO A 233 12.39 -10.03 -21.63
CA PRO A 233 12.14 -10.36 -23.04
C PRO A 233 13.03 -11.47 -23.61
N LYS A 234 14.11 -11.85 -22.92
CA LYS A 234 15.07 -12.87 -23.35
C LYS A 234 14.87 -14.21 -22.64
N LEU A 235 13.92 -14.31 -21.70
CA LEU A 235 13.71 -15.54 -20.93
C LEU A 235 13.42 -16.72 -21.87
N LYS A 236 14.17 -17.81 -21.67
CA LYS A 236 13.94 -19.06 -22.39
C LYS A 236 13.04 -19.93 -21.55
N ARG A 237 11.74 -19.89 -21.82
CA ARG A 237 10.72 -20.74 -21.21
C ARG A 237 10.08 -21.56 -22.32
N SER A 238 10.34 -22.86 -22.31
CA SER A 238 9.76 -23.85 -23.23
C SER A 238 8.33 -24.19 -22.84
#